data_AF-X1L9T2-F1
#
_entry.id   AF-X1L9T2-F1
#
_cell.length_a   1.000
_cell.length_b   1.000
_cell.length_c   1.000
_cell.angle_alpha   90.00
_cell.angle_beta   90.00
_cell.angle_gamma   90.00
#
_symmetry.space_group_name_H-M   'P 1'
#
loop_
_entity.id
_entity.type
_entity.pdbx_description
1 polymer ?
#
loop_
_entity_poly.entity_id
_entity_poly.type
_entity_poly.pdbx_seq_one_letter_code
_entity_poly.pdbx_strand_id
1 'polypeptide(L)'
;MCCFPQLKILITREEIGKAVTRMRKPASFYFFKTKPIILRNRYERWRGVADLLGFTTPERLRVEWMVFYYTVAEENVTLTAQHFSISRKTFHKWFKRFKDSKYAVHSLADQSKAPCHKRNWEVTLIQEERIKRLRKRYPYYGKKKLKVLYEKEYSEGVSTWKIERVIR
;
A
#
# COMPACT_ATOMS: atom_id res chain seq x y z
N MET A 1 -47.86 11.16 55.31
CA MET A 1 -48.32 11.26 53.92
C MET A 1 -47.47 12.36 53.28
N CYS A 2 -46.60 12.14 52.30
CA CYS A 2 -46.77 11.55 50.96
C CYS A 2 -45.48 10.77 50.58
N CYS A 3 -45.51 9.48 50.26
CA CYS A 3 -45.79 8.89 48.94
C CYS A 3 -44.87 9.41 47.81
N PHE A 4 -43.67 8.84 47.70
CA PHE A 4 -42.82 8.86 46.51
C PHE A 4 -43.25 7.72 45.58
N PRO A 5 -43.57 7.97 44.29
CA PRO A 5 -43.53 6.93 43.28
C PRO A 5 -42.27 7.05 42.42
N GLN A 6 -41.55 5.94 42.31
CA GLN A 6 -40.52 5.73 41.29
C GLN A 6 -41.10 5.88 39.88
N LEU A 7 -40.39 6.60 39.01
CA LEU A 7 -40.55 6.49 37.56
C LEU A 7 -39.20 6.09 36.95
N LYS A 8 -39.10 4.79 36.63
CA LYS A 8 -38.11 4.21 35.74
C LYS A 8 -38.38 4.77 34.34
N ILE A 9 -37.45 5.53 33.78
CA ILE A 9 -37.48 5.90 32.37
C ILE A 9 -36.59 4.88 31.64
N LEU A 10 -37.26 3.98 30.92
CA LEU A 10 -36.66 3.08 29.94
C LEU A 10 -36.14 3.95 28.79
N ILE A 11 -34.81 4.05 28.67
CA ILE A 11 -34.15 4.67 27.51
C ILE A 11 -34.31 3.69 26.35
N THR A 12 -35.27 3.96 25.47
CA THR A 12 -35.45 3.23 24.21
C THR A 12 -34.29 3.53 23.26
N ARG A 13 -33.80 2.50 22.55
CA ARG A 13 -32.66 2.53 21.61
C ARG A 13 -32.86 3.41 20.36
N GLU A 14 -33.92 4.22 20.29
CA GLU A 14 -34.25 5.04 19.12
C GLU A 14 -33.52 6.39 19.07
N GLU A 15 -32.97 6.87 20.19
CA GLU A 15 -32.33 8.19 20.23
C GLU A 15 -30.88 8.21 19.71
N ILE A 16 -30.21 7.05 19.64
CA ILE A 16 -28.83 6.96 19.13
C ILE A 16 -28.78 7.00 17.59
N GLY A 17 -29.88 6.67 16.91
CA GLY A 17 -29.95 6.59 15.44
C GLY A 17 -30.14 7.92 14.71
N LYS A 18 -30.50 9.01 15.40
CA LYS A 18 -30.85 10.31 14.77
C LYS A 18 -29.71 11.33 14.75
N ALA A 19 -28.55 11.03 15.31
CA ALA A 19 -27.46 12.01 15.47
C ALA A 19 -26.40 12.05 14.34
N VAL A 20 -26.46 11.18 13.31
CA VAL A 20 -25.37 11.03 12.31
C VAL A 20 -25.73 11.49 10.88
N THR A 21 -26.83 12.20 10.67
CA THR A 21 -27.13 12.79 9.34
C THR A 21 -27.59 14.24 9.41
N ARG A 22 -26.75 15.12 9.99
CA ARG A 22 -26.72 16.52 9.53
C ARG A 22 -26.06 16.56 8.15
N MET A 23 -26.80 16.16 7.13
CA MET A 23 -26.46 16.52 5.76
C MET A 23 -26.46 18.05 5.66
N ARG A 24 -25.28 18.65 5.50
CA ARG A 24 -25.18 20.06 5.10
C ARG A 24 -25.89 20.18 3.75
N LYS A 25 -27.04 20.84 3.70
CA LYS A 25 -27.68 21.22 2.44
C LYS A 25 -26.66 22.07 1.67
N PRO A 26 -26.28 21.71 0.42
CA PRO A 26 -25.40 22.58 -0.35
C PRO A 26 -26.09 23.92 -0.55
N ALA A 27 -25.34 25.02 -0.39
CA ALA A 27 -25.83 26.35 -0.73
C ALA A 27 -26.33 26.32 -2.17
N SER A 28 -27.63 26.51 -2.38
CA SER A 28 -28.22 26.51 -3.71
C SER A 28 -27.79 27.79 -4.41
N PHE A 29 -26.73 27.73 -5.20
CA PHE A 29 -26.38 28.80 -6.11
C PHE A 29 -27.41 28.82 -7.24
N TYR A 30 -28.47 29.60 -7.07
CA TYR A 30 -29.65 29.66 -7.94
C TYR A 30 -29.37 30.09 -9.39
N PHE A 31 -28.14 30.48 -9.72
CA PHE A 31 -27.74 30.97 -11.05
C PHE A 31 -27.18 29.89 -11.99
N PHE A 32 -26.72 28.74 -11.49
CA PHE A 32 -26.25 27.63 -12.31
C PHE A 32 -27.09 26.39 -12.02
N LYS A 33 -28.04 26.06 -12.90
CA LYS A 33 -28.71 24.75 -12.88
C LYS A 33 -27.66 23.68 -13.18
N THR A 34 -27.06 23.10 -12.14
CA THR A 34 -26.18 21.95 -12.31
C THR A 34 -27.01 20.79 -12.82
N LYS A 35 -26.50 20.09 -13.84
CA LYS A 35 -27.11 18.83 -14.27
C LYS A 35 -27.15 17.89 -13.05
N PRO A 36 -28.28 17.21 -12.78
CA PRO A 36 -28.35 16.31 -11.64
C PRO A 36 -27.28 15.23 -11.80
N ILE A 37 -26.61 14.89 -10.69
CA ILE A 37 -25.61 13.83 -10.68
C ILE A 37 -26.35 12.50 -10.84
N ILE A 38 -26.39 11.97 -12.07
CA ILE A 38 -26.94 10.64 -12.34
C ILE A 38 -25.91 9.63 -11.85
N LEU A 39 -26.19 8.98 -10.71
CA LEU A 39 -25.33 7.93 -10.18
C LEU A 39 -25.47 6.68 -11.05
N ARG A 40 -24.45 6.40 -11.86
CA ARG A 40 -24.33 5.13 -12.60
C ARG A 40 -24.25 3.93 -11.66
N ASN A 41 -24.53 2.75 -12.21
CA ASN A 41 -24.39 1.48 -11.50
C ASN A 41 -22.99 1.39 -10.86
N ARG A 42 -22.91 0.83 -9.64
CA ARG A 42 -21.66 0.67 -8.88
C ARG A 42 -20.56 0.03 -9.73
N TYR A 43 -20.88 -1.00 -10.50
CA TYR A 43 -19.91 -1.76 -11.28
C TYR A 43 -19.38 -0.99 -12.49
N GLU A 44 -20.25 -0.23 -13.16
CA GLU A 44 -19.84 0.67 -14.26
C GLU A 44 -18.89 1.76 -13.77
N ARG A 45 -19.12 2.27 -12.55
CA ARG A 45 -18.19 3.23 -11.93
C ARG A 45 -16.82 2.60 -11.70
N TRP A 46 -16.74 1.34 -11.30
CA TRP A 46 -15.45 0.69 -11.11
C TRP A 46 -14.67 0.54 -12.43
N ARG A 47 -15.35 0.16 -13.51
CA ARG A 47 -14.74 0.11 -14.86
C ARG A 47 -14.27 1.50 -15.29
N GLY A 48 -15.12 2.51 -15.19
CA GLY A 48 -14.77 3.88 -15.54
C GLY A 48 -13.60 4.44 -14.73
N VAL A 49 -13.51 4.13 -13.43
CA VAL A 49 -12.36 4.53 -12.60
C VAL A 49 -11.09 3.79 -13.02
N ALA A 50 -11.17 2.53 -13.42
CA ALA A 50 -10.01 1.79 -13.92
C ALA A 50 -9.46 2.40 -15.21
N ASP A 51 -10.35 2.83 -16.12
CA ASP A 51 -9.97 3.52 -17.35
C ASP A 51 -9.33 4.88 -17.06
N LEU A 52 -9.91 5.66 -16.14
CA LEU A 52 -9.37 6.96 -15.72
C LEU A 52 -7.99 6.84 -15.06
N LEU A 53 -7.75 5.77 -14.30
CA LEU A 53 -6.46 5.51 -13.65
C LEU A 53 -5.40 4.95 -14.61
N GLY A 54 -5.75 4.69 -15.88
CA GLY A 54 -4.82 4.16 -16.87
C GLY A 54 -4.39 2.72 -16.58
N PHE A 55 -5.28 1.90 -16.00
CA PHE A 55 -4.95 0.51 -15.64
C PHE A 55 -4.49 -0.31 -16.85
N THR A 56 -3.48 -1.14 -16.61
CA THR A 56 -2.99 -2.15 -17.55
C THR A 56 -4.01 -3.29 -17.72
N THR A 57 -3.86 -4.11 -18.75
CA THR A 57 -4.74 -5.26 -19.02
C THR A 57 -4.91 -6.23 -17.83
N PRO A 58 -3.87 -6.65 -17.09
CA PRO A 58 -4.06 -7.53 -15.93
C PRO A 58 -4.76 -6.83 -14.76
N GLU A 59 -4.59 -5.52 -14.60
CA GLU A 59 -5.27 -4.76 -13.54
C GLU A 59 -6.76 -4.61 -13.83
N ARG A 60 -7.13 -4.33 -15.09
CA ARG A 60 -8.53 -4.33 -15.54
C ARG A 60 -9.18 -5.69 -15.34
N LEU A 61 -8.47 -6.77 -15.62
CA LEU A 61 -8.95 -8.13 -15.38
C LEU A 61 -9.30 -8.35 -13.89
N ARG A 62 -8.50 -7.82 -12.95
CA ARG A 62 -8.81 -7.91 -11.51
C ARG A 62 -10.05 -7.10 -11.13
N VAL A 63 -10.32 -5.98 -11.80
CA VAL A 63 -11.57 -5.23 -11.63
C VAL A 63 -12.75 -6.08 -12.09
N GLU A 64 -12.64 -6.76 -13.23
CA GLU A 64 -13.67 -7.68 -13.72
C GLU A 64 -13.91 -8.85 -12.76
N TRP A 65 -12.88 -9.35 -12.07
CA TRP A 65 -13.09 -10.36 -11.02
C TRP A 65 -14.03 -9.86 -9.93
N MET A 66 -13.88 -8.60 -9.50
CA MET A 66 -14.74 -8.01 -8.48
C MET A 66 -16.16 -7.78 -9.01
N VAL A 67 -16.29 -7.31 -10.26
CA VAL A 67 -17.60 -7.14 -10.89
C VAL A 67 -18.34 -8.47 -10.97
N PHE A 68 -17.71 -9.48 -11.58
CA PHE A 68 -18.30 -10.82 -11.74
C PHE A 68 -18.70 -11.45 -10.40
N TYR A 69 -17.85 -11.31 -9.39
CA TYR A 69 -18.11 -11.83 -8.04
C TYR A 69 -19.43 -11.31 -7.45
N TYR A 70 -19.73 -10.03 -7.65
CA TYR A 70 -20.95 -9.42 -7.13
C TYR A 70 -22.16 -9.55 -8.06
N THR A 71 -21.95 -9.68 -9.38
CA THR A 71 -23.06 -9.70 -10.35
C THR A 71 -23.56 -11.08 -10.68
N VAL A 72 -22.65 -12.03 -11.00
CA VAL A 72 -23.01 -13.36 -11.50
C VAL A 72 -22.82 -14.42 -10.43
N ALA A 73 -21.74 -14.32 -9.65
CA ALA A 73 -21.39 -15.35 -8.71
C ALA A 73 -22.12 -15.23 -7.35
N GLU A 74 -22.86 -14.15 -7.10
CA GLU A 74 -23.58 -13.92 -5.83
C GLU A 74 -22.68 -14.16 -4.60
N GLU A 75 -21.48 -13.58 -4.62
CA GLU A 75 -20.46 -13.74 -3.57
C GLU A 75 -19.80 -15.14 -3.46
N ASN A 76 -19.97 -16.00 -4.46
CA ASN A 76 -19.29 -17.28 -4.53
C ASN A 76 -17.89 -17.16 -5.15
N VAL A 77 -16.86 -17.29 -4.30
CA VAL A 77 -15.45 -17.24 -4.71
C VAL A 77 -15.08 -18.40 -5.63
N THR A 78 -15.59 -19.60 -5.39
CA THR A 78 -15.25 -20.80 -6.16
C THR A 78 -15.67 -20.66 -7.63
N LEU A 79 -16.90 -20.18 -7.88
CA LEU A 79 -17.42 -19.95 -9.22
C LEU A 79 -16.60 -18.88 -9.96
N THR A 80 -16.29 -17.78 -9.27
CA THR A 80 -15.43 -16.71 -9.82
C THR A 80 -14.04 -17.23 -10.18
N ALA A 81 -13.44 -18.02 -9.29
CA ALA A 81 -12.12 -18.57 -9.50
C ALA A 81 -12.07 -19.55 -10.69
N GLN A 82 -13.10 -20.39 -10.83
CA GLN A 82 -13.26 -21.30 -11.97
C GLN A 82 -13.43 -20.53 -13.29
N HIS A 83 -14.31 -19.53 -13.32
CA HIS A 83 -14.58 -18.74 -14.52
C HIS A 83 -13.32 -18.06 -15.08
N PHE A 84 -12.49 -17.47 -14.22
CA PHE A 84 -11.25 -16.81 -14.62
C PHE A 84 -10.01 -17.72 -14.61
N SER A 85 -10.17 -19.03 -14.36
CA SER A 85 -9.08 -19.99 -14.26
C SER A 85 -7.97 -19.57 -13.27
N ILE A 86 -8.37 -18.98 -12.14
CA ILE A 86 -7.46 -18.54 -11.08
C ILE A 86 -7.58 -19.42 -9.84
N SER A 87 -6.54 -19.43 -9.01
CA SER A 87 -6.65 -20.09 -7.71
C SER A 87 -7.58 -19.28 -6.78
N ARG A 88 -8.35 -19.97 -5.94
CA ARG A 88 -9.14 -19.31 -4.87
C ARG A 88 -8.27 -18.45 -3.96
N LYS A 89 -7.05 -18.91 -3.66
CA LYS A 89 -6.07 -18.18 -2.84
C LYS A 89 -5.71 -16.81 -3.45
N THR A 90 -5.47 -16.77 -4.77
CA THR A 90 -5.19 -15.51 -5.46
C THR A 90 -6.38 -14.56 -5.41
N PHE A 91 -7.60 -15.06 -5.61
CA PHE A 91 -8.79 -14.23 -5.50
C PHE A 91 -8.94 -13.64 -4.08
N HIS A 92 -8.87 -14.48 -3.04
CA HIS A 92 -8.99 -14.02 -1.66
C HIS A 92 -7.93 -12.97 -1.28
N LYS A 93 -6.70 -13.10 -1.77
CA LYS A 93 -5.65 -12.09 -1.57
C LYS A 93 -6.07 -10.72 -2.12
N TRP A 94 -6.53 -10.68 -3.36
CA TRP A 94 -6.94 -9.44 -4.01
C TRP A 94 -8.25 -8.88 -3.44
N PHE A 95 -9.21 -9.75 -3.12
CA PHE A 95 -10.48 -9.37 -2.50
C PHE A 95 -10.27 -8.77 -1.11
N LYS A 96 -9.39 -9.36 -0.28
CA LYS A 96 -9.03 -8.80 1.03
C LYS A 96 -8.45 -7.40 0.87
N ARG A 97 -7.48 -7.22 -0.04
CA ARG A 97 -6.88 -5.90 -0.33
C ARG A 97 -7.93 -4.87 -0.79
N PHE A 98 -8.89 -5.29 -1.62
CA PHE A 98 -9.99 -4.45 -2.08
C PHE A 98 -10.93 -4.05 -0.94
N LYS A 99 -11.32 -5.00 -0.09
CA LYS A 99 -12.16 -4.76 1.09
C LYS A 99 -11.47 -3.83 2.09
N ASP A 100 -10.19 -4.05 2.38
CA ASP A 100 -9.39 -3.23 3.31
C ASP A 100 -9.28 -1.77 2.83
N SER A 101 -9.27 -1.54 1.50
CA SER A 101 -9.27 -0.20 0.90
C SER A 101 -10.64 0.50 0.85
N LYS A 102 -11.69 -0.10 1.42
CA LYS A 102 -13.09 0.35 1.31
C LYS A 102 -13.61 0.36 -0.13
N TYR A 103 -13.30 -0.68 -0.91
CA TYR A 103 -13.73 -0.88 -2.29
C TYR A 103 -13.19 0.18 -3.28
N ALA A 104 -11.96 0.65 -3.05
CA ALA A 104 -11.29 1.57 -3.94
C ALA A 104 -10.61 0.82 -5.09
N VAL A 105 -10.93 1.18 -6.34
CA VAL A 105 -10.38 0.52 -7.54
C VAL A 105 -8.85 0.60 -7.60
N HIS A 106 -8.27 1.70 -7.11
CA HIS A 106 -6.81 1.89 -7.05
C HIS A 106 -6.08 0.77 -6.30
N SER A 107 -6.73 0.09 -5.35
CA SER A 107 -6.12 -1.02 -4.62
C SER A 107 -5.88 -2.28 -5.46
N LEU A 108 -6.47 -2.37 -6.66
CA LEU A 108 -6.30 -3.50 -7.57
C LEU A 108 -5.12 -3.32 -8.54
N ALA A 109 -4.49 -2.13 -8.51
CA ALA A 109 -3.26 -1.87 -9.22
C ALA A 109 -2.09 -2.70 -8.68
N ASP A 110 -1.16 -3.03 -9.56
CA ASP A 110 0.08 -3.69 -9.20
C ASP A 110 0.93 -2.76 -8.33
N GLN A 111 1.45 -3.33 -7.24
CA GLN A 111 2.37 -2.64 -6.35
C GLN A 111 3.81 -2.97 -6.73
N SER A 112 4.72 -2.09 -6.30
CA SER A 112 6.15 -2.37 -6.36
C SER A 112 6.46 -3.73 -5.74
N LYS A 113 7.11 -4.59 -6.52
CA LYS A 113 7.65 -5.88 -6.05
C LYS A 113 9.03 -5.72 -5.41
N ALA A 114 9.56 -4.49 -5.38
CA ALA A 114 10.89 -4.23 -4.83
C ALA A 114 10.88 -4.40 -3.30
N PRO A 115 11.91 -5.03 -2.72
CA PRO A 115 12.06 -5.08 -1.26
C PRO A 115 12.10 -3.68 -0.65
N CYS A 116 11.38 -3.48 0.46
CA CYS A 116 11.40 -2.21 1.20
C CYS A 116 12.79 -1.91 1.77
N HIS A 117 13.49 -2.94 2.26
CA HIS A 117 14.83 -2.81 2.82
C HIS A 117 15.84 -3.50 1.92
N LYS A 118 16.59 -2.71 1.15
CA LYS A 118 17.75 -3.19 0.40
C LYS A 118 18.97 -3.07 1.30
N ARG A 119 19.93 -3.97 1.14
CA ARG A 119 21.22 -3.86 1.82
C ARG A 119 21.92 -2.58 1.39
N ASN A 120 22.06 -1.63 2.32
CA ASN A 120 22.85 -0.43 2.10
C ASN A 120 24.33 -0.73 2.24
N TRP A 121 25.16 0.15 1.66
CA TRP A 121 26.60 0.06 1.84
C TRP A 121 26.98 0.37 3.29
N GLU A 122 27.69 -0.56 3.94
CA GLU A 122 28.03 -0.46 5.36
C GLU A 122 29.30 0.36 5.64
N VAL A 123 30.10 0.68 4.62
CA VAL A 123 31.34 1.43 4.80
C VAL A 123 30.99 2.91 4.88
N THR A 124 31.46 3.56 5.93
CA THR A 124 31.26 5.00 6.11
C THR A 124 32.16 5.79 5.17
N LEU A 125 31.81 7.05 4.91
CA LEU A 125 32.61 7.96 4.07
C LEU A 125 34.05 8.10 4.58
N ILE A 126 34.24 8.12 5.91
CA ILE A 126 35.56 8.19 6.56
C ILE A 126 36.39 6.95 6.22
N GLN A 127 35.80 5.76 6.34
CA GLN A 127 36.47 4.51 6.01
C GLN A 127 36.85 4.47 4.52
N GLU A 128 35.94 4.92 3.65
CA GLU A 128 36.20 5.02 2.21
C GLU A 128 37.38 5.95 1.90
N GLU A 129 37.43 7.13 2.51
CA GLU A 129 38.51 8.10 2.30
C GLU A 129 39.85 7.56 2.79
N ARG A 130 39.88 6.94 3.97
CA ARG A 130 41.06 6.27 4.53
C ARG A 130 41.58 5.16 3.60
N ILE A 131 40.70 4.34 3.05
CA ILE A 131 41.06 3.30 2.08
C ILE A 131 41.64 3.92 0.80
N LYS A 132 41.00 4.98 0.27
CA LYS A 132 41.52 5.72 -0.91
C LYS A 132 42.89 6.33 -0.64
N ARG A 133 43.11 6.87 0.56
CA ARG A 133 44.40 7.44 0.99
C ARG A 133 45.49 6.38 1.08
N LEU A 134 45.19 5.22 1.67
CA LEU A 134 46.10 4.07 1.70
C LEU A 134 46.44 3.57 0.30
N ARG A 135 45.45 3.50 -0.60
CA ARG A 135 45.66 3.10 -2.00
C ARG A 135 46.56 4.07 -2.76
N LYS A 136 46.43 5.38 -2.51
CA LYS A 136 47.32 6.41 -3.10
C LYS A 136 48.75 6.30 -2.58
N ARG A 137 48.95 6.05 -1.27
CA ARG A 137 50.28 5.87 -0.67
C ARG A 137 50.97 4.58 -1.11
N TYR A 138 50.20 3.50 -1.30
CA TYR A 138 50.72 2.18 -1.67
C TYR A 138 50.02 1.59 -2.90
N PRO A 139 50.35 2.06 -4.13
CA PRO A 139 49.66 1.64 -5.36
C PRO A 139 49.79 0.15 -5.69
N TYR A 140 50.91 -0.49 -5.33
CA TYR A 140 51.18 -1.89 -5.65
C TYR A 140 50.58 -2.88 -4.63
N TYR A 141 49.98 -2.40 -3.53
CA TYR A 141 49.50 -3.26 -2.45
C TYR A 141 48.08 -3.75 -2.71
N GLY A 142 47.89 -5.07 -2.64
CA GLY A 142 46.58 -5.71 -2.75
C GLY A 142 45.72 -5.56 -1.48
N LYS A 143 44.42 -5.87 -1.61
CA LYS A 143 43.40 -5.74 -0.54
C LYS A 143 43.80 -6.35 0.81
N LYS A 144 44.52 -7.49 0.82
CA LYS A 144 45.01 -8.14 2.05
C LYS A 144 46.06 -7.29 2.77
N LYS A 145 47.03 -6.72 2.03
CA LYS A 145 48.06 -5.84 2.61
C LYS A 145 47.46 -4.53 3.10
N LEU A 146 46.53 -3.96 2.33
CA LEU A 146 45.82 -2.73 2.73
C LEU A 146 44.97 -2.93 3.99
N LYS A 147 44.35 -4.10 4.19
CA LYS A 147 43.64 -4.43 5.43
C LYS A 147 44.56 -4.35 6.64
N VAL A 148 45.73 -4.99 6.57
CA VAL A 148 46.71 -5.00 7.67
C VAL A 148 47.20 -3.58 7.98
N LEU A 149 47.44 -2.75 6.96
CA LEU A 149 47.81 -1.35 7.16
C LEU A 149 46.69 -0.52 7.78
N TYR A 150 45.45 -0.71 7.30
CA TYR A 150 44.29 -0.01 7.83
C TYR A 150 44.07 -0.31 9.32
N GLU A 151 44.15 -1.59 9.70
CA GLU A 151 44.01 -2.04 11.09
C GLU A 151 45.12 -1.47 11.98
N LYS A 152 46.36 -1.38 11.47
CA LYS A 152 47.49 -0.77 12.19
C LYS A 152 47.36 0.74 12.38
N GLU A 153 46.88 1.47 11.37
CA GLU A 153 46.80 2.94 11.42
C GLU A 153 45.57 3.46 12.16
N TYR A 154 44.43 2.78 12.03
CA TYR A 154 43.14 3.27 12.51
C TYR A 154 42.51 2.43 13.63
N SER A 155 43.14 1.33 14.04
CA SER A 155 42.65 0.40 15.08
C SER A 155 41.21 -0.11 14.84
N GLU A 156 40.79 -0.14 13.57
CA GLU A 156 39.47 -0.54 13.13
C GLU A 156 39.59 -1.72 12.14
N GLY A 157 38.73 -2.74 12.31
CA GLY A 157 38.69 -3.89 11.42
C GLY A 157 37.78 -3.64 10.20
N VAL A 158 38.35 -3.68 8.99
CA VAL A 158 37.58 -3.62 7.73
C VAL A 158 37.73 -4.94 6.96
N SER A 159 36.64 -5.44 6.38
CA SER A 159 36.69 -6.67 5.58
C SER A 159 37.42 -6.44 4.25
N THR A 160 38.06 -7.48 3.73
CA THR A 160 38.79 -7.41 2.45
C THR A 160 37.88 -7.04 1.28
N TRP A 161 36.63 -7.50 1.28
CA TRP A 161 35.62 -7.13 0.28
C TRP A 161 35.20 -5.67 0.38
N LYS A 162 35.16 -5.10 1.60
CA LYS A 162 34.89 -3.68 1.79
C LYS A 162 35.95 -2.82 1.11
N ILE A 163 37.22 -3.18 1.28
CA ILE A 163 38.37 -2.53 0.64
C ILE A 163 38.34 -2.70 -0.89
N GLU A 164 38.08 -3.92 -1.37
CA GLU A 164 38.04 -4.21 -2.79
C GLU A 164 36.94 -3.45 -3.53
N ARG A 165 35.74 -3.35 -2.94
CA ARG A 165 34.64 -2.57 -3.53
C ARG A 165 34.96 -1.07 -3.62
N VAL A 166 35.76 -0.53 -2.70
CA VAL A 166 36.21 0.88 -2.75
C VAL A 166 37.29 1.11 -3.81
N ILE A 167 38.09 0.09 -4.11
CA ILE A 167 39.20 0.19 -5.09
C ILE A 167 38.73 -0.07 -6.52
N ARG A 168 37.72 -0.92 -6.71
CA ARG A 168 37.14 -1.26 -8.02
C ARG A 168 36.52 -0.03 -8.68
#